data_AF-A0A2K9NIV6-F1
#
_entry.id   AF-A0A2K9NIV6-F1
#
_cell.length_a   1.000
_cell.length_b   1.000
_cell.length_c   1.000
_cell.angle_alpha   90.00
_cell.angle_beta   90.00
_cell.angle_gamma   90.00
#
_symmetry.space_group_name_H-M   'P 1'
#
loop_
_entity.id
_entity.type
_entity.pdbx_description
1 polymer ?
#
loop_
_entity_poly.entity_id
_entity_poly.type
_entity_poly.pdbx_seq_one_letter_code
_entity_poly.pdbx_strand_id
1 'polypeptide(L)'
;MAVQANAVKAEMARPRVTGNVLDLSTDPTLPKPRTQIEVMETGNGLTLADRKLFNVLLAYSWDKLSDPDAPLPPFRASTADLRRAIGDDTESNNVRLRQSFDRLMQTLVRFPYWSEADQQLKEGGSPLLAFRALPRGSGYAEWEFPPKLRPLLAKPGAWARIHLAICAQFSSKYSLALYELLSLRANLREPRWEVTLDDLRESLGCADKMPNYAHFQRRVLDPAVSEINELSGLVIDYQELRSNGRGRKVEKLLFDVKKKSNSELVATARITEFAKAPVGRATPANSARDQDTPDLEDGRTDRERGPAGTLGLIQRVSLAVIEELVAQYPDVDMQTAIFSWAEWAMRQKEPCRNPSAAFRAWLEKLHPAVSAPVRLTPEGSEPPALTPAAQRALQWLTGEPYAVRAKWFRKAQTLGAPDMRAATAPENIGRWVGLVADEVVKGLRV
;
A
#
# COMPACT_ATOMS: atom_id res chain seq x y z
N MET A 1 -38.38 19.57 -26.07
CA MET A 1 -37.93 18.33 -25.39
C MET A 1 -36.44 18.40 -25.16
N ALA A 2 -36.01 18.74 -23.94
CA ALA A 2 -34.71 18.42 -23.32
C ALA A 2 -34.61 19.17 -21.98
N VAL A 3 -35.53 18.87 -21.06
CA VAL A 3 -35.41 19.26 -19.65
C VAL A 3 -35.70 18.00 -18.85
N GLN A 4 -34.65 17.23 -18.58
CA GLN A 4 -34.55 16.33 -17.43
C GLN A 4 -33.24 15.54 -17.50
N ALA A 5 -32.30 15.93 -16.64
CA ALA A 5 -31.45 15.00 -15.88
C ALA A 5 -30.63 15.79 -14.84
N ASN A 6 -31.26 16.65 -14.04
CA ASN A 6 -30.68 17.01 -12.75
C ASN A 6 -31.00 15.87 -11.79
N ALA A 7 -30.30 14.75 -11.95
CA ALA A 7 -30.19 13.78 -10.88
C ALA A 7 -29.52 14.53 -9.73
N VAL A 8 -30.27 14.78 -8.66
CA VAL A 8 -29.72 15.27 -7.39
C VAL A 8 -28.62 14.26 -7.01
N LYS A 9 -27.36 14.63 -7.23
CA LYS A 9 -26.22 13.83 -6.77
C LYS A 9 -26.43 13.66 -5.27
N ALA A 10 -26.59 12.41 -4.83
CA ALA A 10 -26.63 12.09 -3.41
C ALA A 10 -25.48 12.85 -2.72
N GLU A 11 -25.80 13.60 -1.67
CA GLU A 11 -24.82 14.43 -0.97
C GLU A 11 -23.69 13.51 -0.50
N MET A 12 -22.53 13.60 -1.17
CA MET A 12 -21.41 12.71 -0.90
C MET A 12 -20.93 12.97 0.52
N ALA A 13 -21.10 11.99 1.40
CA ALA A 13 -20.60 12.07 2.78
C ALA A 13 -19.11 12.43 2.76
N ARG A 14 -18.73 13.45 3.53
CA ARG A 14 -17.34 13.91 3.58
C ARG A 14 -16.45 12.77 4.06
N PRO A 15 -15.42 12.38 3.29
CA PRO A 15 -14.53 11.30 3.69
C PRO A 15 -13.74 11.71 4.94
N ARG A 16 -13.41 10.74 5.80
CA ARG A 16 -12.67 10.98 7.04
C ARG A 16 -11.22 10.55 6.92
N VAL A 17 -10.36 11.17 7.72
CA VAL A 17 -9.00 10.66 7.97
C VAL A 17 -9.10 9.38 8.82
N THR A 18 -8.18 8.45 8.59
CA THR A 18 -8.04 7.25 9.43
C THR A 18 -6.66 7.24 10.08
N GLY A 19 -6.52 6.53 11.21
CA GLY A 19 -5.29 6.48 11.98
C GLY A 19 -4.94 7.80 12.69
N ASN A 20 -3.87 7.77 13.47
CA ASN A 20 -3.24 8.96 14.03
C ASN A 20 -2.21 9.51 13.04
N VAL A 21 -2.49 10.67 12.47
CA VAL A 21 -1.65 11.34 11.45
C VAL A 21 -0.19 11.51 11.88
N LEU A 22 0.07 11.69 13.18
CA LEU A 22 1.42 11.89 13.72
C LEU A 22 2.12 10.59 14.12
N ASP A 23 1.42 9.46 14.03
CA ASP A 23 1.94 8.13 14.31
C ASP A 23 1.74 7.20 13.10
N LEU A 24 2.79 7.09 12.28
CA LEU A 24 2.77 6.30 11.05
C LEU A 24 2.53 4.80 11.29
N SER A 25 2.70 4.30 12.52
CA SER A 25 2.40 2.90 12.86
C SER A 25 0.89 2.60 12.80
N THR A 26 0.04 3.63 12.80
CA THR A 26 -1.41 3.49 12.70
C THR A 26 -1.95 3.46 11.26
N ASP A 27 -1.05 3.40 10.26
CA ASP A 27 -1.33 3.54 8.81
C ASP A 27 -2.30 4.71 8.50
N PRO A 28 -1.95 5.95 8.89
CA PRO A 28 -2.88 7.05 8.74
C PRO A 28 -3.12 7.39 7.27
N THR A 29 -4.40 7.64 6.92
CA THR A 29 -4.79 7.96 5.54
C THR A 29 -5.51 9.28 5.40
N LEU A 30 -5.12 10.05 4.39
CA LEU A 30 -5.71 11.32 4.00
C LEU A 30 -6.65 11.15 2.81
N PRO A 31 -7.92 11.61 2.87
CA PRO A 31 -8.73 11.78 1.68
C PRO A 31 -8.36 13.09 0.96
N LYS A 32 -7.33 13.05 0.11
CA LYS A 32 -6.78 14.24 -0.55
C LYS A 32 -7.67 14.66 -1.73
N PRO A 33 -8.21 15.89 -1.76
CA PRO A 33 -9.04 16.37 -2.87
C PRO A 33 -8.28 16.39 -4.20
N ARG A 34 -8.97 16.12 -5.30
CA ARG A 34 -8.42 16.19 -6.65
C ARG A 34 -7.76 17.54 -6.93
N THR A 35 -8.37 18.64 -6.48
CA THR A 35 -7.83 20.00 -6.63
C THR A 35 -6.46 20.19 -5.97
N GLN A 36 -6.14 19.40 -4.94
CA GLN A 36 -4.83 19.44 -4.28
C GLN A 36 -3.85 18.37 -4.77
N ILE A 37 -4.30 17.47 -5.63
CA ILE A 37 -3.47 16.47 -6.31
C ILE A 37 -3.03 17.02 -7.68
N GLU A 38 -3.98 17.52 -8.46
CA GLU A 38 -3.75 18.11 -9.78
C GLU A 38 -3.37 19.59 -9.64
N VAL A 39 -2.39 19.85 -8.78
CA VAL A 39 -1.84 21.19 -8.55
C VAL A 39 -0.83 21.51 -9.64
N MET A 40 -1.07 22.59 -10.36
CA MET A 40 -0.05 23.20 -11.22
C MET A 40 0.88 24.06 -10.34
N GLU A 41 2.09 23.56 -10.10
CA GLU A 41 3.09 24.24 -9.28
C GLU A 41 3.74 25.38 -10.06
N THR A 42 3.64 26.62 -9.57
CA THR A 42 4.41 27.74 -10.13
C THR A 42 5.73 27.94 -9.38
N GLY A 43 6.83 28.18 -10.10
CA GLY A 43 8.15 28.52 -9.53
C GLY A 43 9.14 27.34 -9.45
N ASN A 44 9.96 27.28 -8.41
CA ASN A 44 11.00 26.24 -8.25
C ASN A 44 10.45 24.82 -7.98
N GLY A 45 9.13 24.71 -7.78
CA GLY A 45 8.41 23.48 -7.47
C GLY A 45 8.60 23.00 -6.04
N LEU A 46 7.76 22.07 -5.62
CA LEU A 46 7.86 21.42 -4.31
C LEU A 46 8.94 20.34 -4.32
N THR A 47 9.64 20.22 -3.20
CA THR A 47 10.47 19.05 -2.92
C THR A 47 9.63 17.92 -2.33
N LEU A 48 10.25 16.75 -2.23
CA LEU A 48 9.65 15.59 -1.59
C LEU A 48 9.20 15.89 -0.14
N ALA A 49 10.06 16.52 0.66
CA ALA A 49 9.74 16.87 2.04
C ALA A 49 8.54 17.82 2.14
N ASP A 50 8.42 18.79 1.21
CA ASP A 50 7.28 19.73 1.21
C ASP A 50 5.97 19.00 0.90
N ARG A 51 5.99 18.07 -0.07
CA ARG A 51 4.82 17.28 -0.44
C ARG A 51 4.37 16.37 0.70
N LYS A 52 5.32 15.69 1.36
CA LYS A 52 5.04 14.88 2.56
C LYS A 52 4.47 15.75 3.67
N LEU A 53 5.10 16.90 3.95
CA LEU A 53 4.65 17.85 4.96
C LEU A 53 3.24 18.33 4.66
N PHE A 54 2.95 18.79 3.44
CA PHE A 54 1.62 19.26 3.06
C PHE A 54 0.54 18.20 3.28
N ASN A 55 0.82 16.93 2.95
CA ASN A 55 -0.11 15.83 3.20
C ASN A 55 -0.36 15.63 4.70
N VAL A 56 0.68 15.66 5.54
CA VAL A 56 0.55 15.56 7.00
C VAL A 56 -0.25 16.73 7.57
N LEU A 57 0.06 17.97 7.16
CA LEU A 57 -0.64 19.18 7.62
C LEU A 57 -2.11 19.15 7.22
N LEU A 58 -2.42 18.76 5.98
CA LEU A 58 -3.79 18.64 5.49
C LEU A 58 -4.57 17.55 6.22
N ALA A 59 -3.95 16.39 6.48
CA ALA A 59 -4.58 15.31 7.21
C ALA A 59 -4.87 15.69 8.67
N TYR A 60 -3.90 16.32 9.33
CA TYR A 60 -4.05 16.75 10.73
C TYR A 60 -5.16 17.80 10.89
N SER A 61 -5.34 18.67 9.90
CA SER A 61 -6.35 19.72 9.90
C SER A 61 -7.71 19.27 9.35
N TRP A 62 -7.80 18.08 8.75
CA TRP A 62 -8.92 17.70 7.87
C TRP A 62 -10.29 17.85 8.52
N ASP A 63 -10.50 17.27 9.69
CA ASP A 63 -11.80 17.25 10.36
C ASP A 63 -12.27 18.66 10.71
N LYS A 64 -11.37 19.52 11.16
CA LYS A 64 -11.64 20.92 11.49
C LYS A 64 -11.96 21.79 10.26
N LEU A 65 -11.52 21.38 9.07
CA LEU A 65 -11.82 22.05 7.80
C LEU A 65 -13.19 21.66 7.21
N SER A 66 -14.07 20.99 7.98
CA SER A 66 -15.41 20.61 7.51
C SER A 66 -16.31 21.81 7.25
N ASP A 67 -16.15 22.85 8.06
CA ASP A 67 -16.85 24.11 7.93
C ASP A 67 -15.91 25.12 7.25
N PRO A 68 -16.19 25.55 6.01
CA PRO A 68 -15.32 26.46 5.29
C PRO A 68 -15.26 27.86 5.91
N ASP A 69 -16.33 28.27 6.61
CA ASP A 69 -16.50 29.63 7.13
C ASP A 69 -16.15 29.72 8.63
N ALA A 70 -15.85 28.58 9.26
CA ALA A 70 -15.45 28.54 10.66
C ALA A 70 -14.22 29.45 10.93
N PRO A 71 -14.26 30.28 12.00
CA PRO A 71 -13.10 31.02 12.46
C PRO A 71 -12.14 30.06 13.15
N LEU A 72 -11.22 29.50 12.36
CA LEU A 72 -10.22 28.56 12.85
C LEU A 72 -8.94 29.32 13.25
N PRO A 73 -8.43 29.16 14.49
CA PRO A 73 -7.08 29.63 14.82
C PRO A 73 -6.02 28.81 14.05
N PRO A 74 -4.75 29.25 14.04
CA PRO A 74 -3.67 28.45 13.50
C PRO A 74 -3.68 27.02 14.05
N PHE A 75 -3.59 26.04 13.16
CA PHE A 75 -3.35 24.67 13.56
C PHE A 75 -1.98 24.58 14.19
N ARG A 76 -1.81 23.72 15.21
CA ARG A 76 -0.56 23.57 15.94
C ARG A 76 -0.22 22.10 16.15
N ALA A 77 1.05 21.75 15.93
CA ALA A 77 1.61 20.45 16.25
C ALA A 77 3.10 20.54 16.65
N SER A 78 3.60 19.51 17.34
CA SER A 78 5.02 19.36 17.68
C SER A 78 5.87 19.27 16.40
N THR A 79 6.97 20.00 16.37
CA THR A 79 7.94 19.93 15.26
C THR A 79 8.63 18.57 15.19
N ALA A 80 8.84 17.91 16.33
CA ALA A 80 9.42 16.56 16.36
C ALA A 80 8.45 15.54 15.75
N ASP A 81 7.16 15.66 16.04
CA ASP A 81 6.14 14.75 15.50
C ASP A 81 5.92 14.99 14.01
N LEU A 82 5.92 16.25 13.56
CA LEU A 82 5.87 16.58 12.13
C LEU A 82 7.08 16.00 11.39
N ARG A 83 8.30 16.12 11.94
CA ARG A 83 9.52 15.51 11.37
C ARG A 83 9.38 14.00 11.26
N ARG A 84 8.92 13.33 12.32
CA ARG A 84 8.67 11.87 12.30
C ARG A 84 7.62 11.47 11.27
N ALA A 85 6.52 12.21 11.17
CA ALA A 85 5.42 11.93 10.26
C ALA A 85 5.80 12.08 8.77
N ILE A 86 6.83 12.87 8.45
CA ILE A 86 7.36 12.98 7.07
C ILE A 86 8.56 12.06 6.80
N GLY A 87 9.01 11.29 7.79
CA GLY A 87 10.18 10.39 7.66
C GLY A 87 11.54 11.07 7.86
N ASP A 88 11.59 12.26 8.47
CA ASP A 88 12.81 13.01 8.78
C ASP A 88 13.14 12.92 10.30
N ASP A 89 13.03 11.74 10.89
CA ASP A 89 13.24 11.48 12.32
C ASP A 89 14.69 11.70 12.80
N THR A 90 15.65 11.53 11.91
CA THR A 90 17.10 11.72 12.17
C THR A 90 17.52 13.19 12.29
N GLU A 91 16.74 14.14 11.76
CA GLU A 91 17.11 15.55 11.74
C GLU A 91 16.90 16.15 13.14
N SER A 92 17.92 16.74 13.74
CA SER A 92 17.84 17.27 15.12
C SER A 92 17.34 18.73 15.19
N ASN A 93 17.35 19.46 14.07
CA ASN A 93 16.95 20.86 14.01
C ASN A 93 15.76 21.08 13.06
N ASN A 94 15.15 22.27 13.15
CA ASN A 94 13.96 22.61 12.36
C ASN A 94 14.27 23.49 11.14
N VAL A 95 15.51 23.51 10.63
CA VAL A 95 15.90 24.37 9.49
C VAL A 95 15.19 23.92 8.22
N ARG A 96 15.29 22.63 7.87
CA ARG A 96 14.64 22.05 6.69
C ARG A 96 13.12 22.15 6.79
N LEU A 97 12.57 21.82 7.95
CA LEU A 97 11.13 21.95 8.22
C LEU A 97 10.65 23.40 7.99
N ARG A 98 11.38 24.40 8.49
CA ARG A 98 11.06 25.82 8.27
C ARG A 98 11.10 26.19 6.79
N GLN A 99 12.12 25.75 6.05
CA GLN A 99 12.22 25.98 4.60
C GLN A 99 11.06 25.32 3.83
N SER A 100 10.57 24.18 4.30
CA SER A 100 9.38 23.55 3.73
C SER A 100 8.11 24.36 3.96
N PHE A 101 7.88 24.87 5.18
CA PHE A 101 6.77 25.81 5.42
C PHE A 101 6.86 27.07 4.55
N ASP A 102 8.05 27.63 4.37
CA ASP A 102 8.26 28.80 3.51
C ASP A 102 7.90 28.53 2.05
N ARG A 103 8.31 27.38 1.52
CA ARG A 103 7.98 26.98 0.15
C ARG A 103 6.49 26.68 -0.03
N LEU A 104 5.84 26.10 0.97
CA LEU A 104 4.39 25.89 0.94
C LEU A 104 3.62 27.22 0.90
N MET A 105 4.09 28.25 1.62
CA MET A 105 3.49 29.59 1.51
C MET A 105 3.73 30.25 0.14
N GLN A 106 4.87 30.01 -0.48
CA GLN A 106 5.24 30.62 -1.77
C GLN A 106 4.67 29.88 -2.99
N THR A 107 4.22 28.64 -2.81
CA THR A 107 3.70 27.82 -3.91
C THR A 107 2.26 28.19 -4.18
N LEU A 108 2.00 28.82 -5.33
CA LEU A 108 0.66 29.10 -5.81
C LEU A 108 0.09 27.87 -6.51
N VAL A 109 -1.17 27.58 -6.20
CA VAL A 109 -1.99 26.59 -6.87
C VAL A 109 -3.06 27.29 -7.69
N ARG A 110 -3.32 26.76 -8.88
CA ARG A 110 -4.38 27.22 -9.78
C ARG A 110 -5.53 26.24 -9.76
N PHE A 111 -6.76 26.75 -9.77
CA PHE A 111 -7.96 25.92 -9.79
C PHE A 111 -9.12 26.62 -10.49
N PRO A 112 -10.05 25.86 -11.09
CA PRO A 112 -11.30 26.44 -11.60
C PRO A 112 -12.11 27.04 -10.45
N TYR A 113 -12.52 28.29 -10.60
CA TYR A 113 -13.28 29.07 -9.62
C TYR A 113 -14.55 29.61 -10.27
N TRP A 114 -15.71 29.29 -9.69
CA TRP A 114 -16.98 29.86 -10.14
C TRP A 114 -17.15 31.26 -9.54
N SER A 115 -17.21 32.29 -10.37
CA SER A 115 -17.53 33.65 -9.93
C SER A 115 -19.03 33.85 -9.91
N GLU A 116 -19.63 34.00 -8.73
CA GLU A 116 -21.06 34.32 -8.62
C GLU A 116 -21.38 35.71 -9.18
N ALA A 117 -20.50 36.70 -8.95
CA ALA A 117 -20.71 38.07 -9.41
C ALA A 117 -20.78 38.18 -10.94
N ASP A 118 -19.98 37.38 -11.64
CA ASP A 118 -19.89 37.43 -13.10
C ASP A 118 -20.62 36.26 -13.78
N GLN A 119 -21.21 35.33 -13.00
CA GLN A 119 -21.83 34.08 -13.45
C GLN A 119 -20.99 33.29 -14.47
N GLN A 120 -19.68 33.23 -14.28
CA GLN A 120 -18.76 32.53 -15.17
C GLN A 120 -17.66 31.78 -14.42
N LEU A 121 -17.16 30.72 -15.06
CA LEU A 121 -16.00 30.00 -14.59
C LEU A 121 -14.73 30.81 -14.90
N LYS A 122 -13.94 31.08 -13.87
CA LYS A 122 -12.66 31.77 -13.93
C LYS A 122 -11.53 30.85 -13.44
N GLU A 123 -10.29 31.24 -13.73
CA GLU A 123 -9.14 30.66 -13.07
C GLU A 123 -8.89 31.38 -11.75
N GLY A 124 -8.92 30.64 -10.64
CA GLY A 124 -8.54 31.10 -9.31
C GLY A 124 -7.12 30.68 -8.96
N GLY A 125 -6.45 31.48 -8.16
CA GLY A 125 -5.12 31.19 -7.61
C GLY A 125 -5.08 31.37 -6.09
N SER A 126 -4.35 30.50 -5.39
CA SER A 126 -4.13 30.63 -3.94
C SER A 126 -2.80 29.98 -3.54
N PRO A 127 -2.08 30.47 -2.53
CA PRO A 127 -0.95 29.71 -1.97
C PRO A 127 -1.42 28.41 -1.30
N LEU A 128 -0.54 27.45 -1.02
CA LEU A 128 -0.92 26.25 -0.27
C LEU A 128 -1.20 26.55 1.22
N LEU A 129 -0.44 27.47 1.81
CA LEU A 129 -0.61 27.94 3.19
C LEU A 129 -0.69 29.48 3.22
N ALA A 130 -1.57 30.01 4.07
CA ALA A 130 -1.71 31.45 4.29
C ALA A 130 -0.81 31.96 5.44
N PHE A 131 -0.52 31.09 6.40
CA PHE A 131 0.27 31.44 7.59
C PHE A 131 1.16 30.26 7.99
N ARG A 132 2.34 30.58 8.55
CA ARG A 132 3.19 29.65 9.28
C ARG A 132 3.93 30.34 10.43
N ALA A 133 4.05 29.69 11.59
CA ALA A 133 4.92 30.14 12.68
C ALA A 133 5.71 28.98 13.29
N LEU A 134 7.01 29.19 13.54
CA LEU A 134 7.89 28.21 14.17
C LEU A 134 8.76 28.93 15.22
N PRO A 135 8.20 29.26 16.40
CA PRO A 135 8.92 30.01 17.42
C PRO A 135 10.18 29.26 17.86
N ARG A 136 11.28 30.00 18.06
CA ARG A 136 12.54 29.40 18.49
C ARG A 136 12.38 28.88 19.92
N GLY A 137 12.79 27.63 20.16
CA GLY A 137 12.78 27.00 21.49
C GLY A 137 11.42 26.49 21.98
N SER A 138 10.32 26.71 21.25
CA SER A 138 8.98 26.27 21.70
C SER A 138 8.61 24.83 21.31
N GLY A 139 9.36 24.23 20.38
CA GLY A 139 9.15 22.85 19.93
C GLY A 139 7.92 22.62 19.06
N TYR A 140 7.13 23.65 18.72
CA TYR A 140 5.92 23.52 17.89
C TYR A 140 5.96 24.36 16.60
N ALA A 141 5.16 23.96 15.63
CA ALA A 141 4.86 24.72 14.42
C ALA A 141 3.37 25.03 14.34
N GLU A 142 3.05 26.14 13.71
CA GLU A 142 1.70 26.59 13.41
C GLU A 142 1.50 26.83 11.93
N TRP A 143 0.28 26.62 11.43
CA TRP A 143 -0.08 26.88 10.05
C TRP A 143 -1.56 27.20 9.87
N GLU A 144 -1.89 27.87 8.77
CA GLU A 144 -3.27 28.09 8.33
C GLU A 144 -3.43 27.84 6.83
N PHE A 145 -4.59 27.30 6.46
CA PHE A 145 -5.00 27.19 5.07
C PHE A 145 -5.73 28.48 4.64
N PRO A 146 -5.46 28.99 3.41
CA PRO A 146 -6.13 30.18 2.90
C PRO A 146 -7.65 30.04 2.88
N PRO A 147 -8.41 31.08 3.24
CA PRO A 147 -9.87 31.05 3.24
C PRO A 147 -10.47 30.60 1.89
N LYS A 148 -9.86 31.02 0.78
CA LYS A 148 -10.31 30.65 -0.58
C LYS A 148 -10.12 29.18 -0.93
N LEU A 149 -9.23 28.46 -0.24
CA LEU A 149 -9.07 27.01 -0.43
C LEU A 149 -10.05 26.19 0.43
N ARG A 150 -10.52 26.72 1.56
CA ARG A 150 -11.35 25.96 2.52
C ARG A 150 -12.63 25.37 1.90
N PRO A 151 -13.40 26.07 1.04
CA PRO A 151 -14.56 25.47 0.39
C PRO A 151 -14.23 24.21 -0.42
N LEU A 152 -13.09 24.22 -1.14
CA LEU A 152 -12.62 23.09 -1.95
C LEU A 152 -12.16 21.91 -1.08
N LEU A 153 -11.70 22.18 0.15
CA LEU A 153 -11.28 21.16 1.13
C LEU A 153 -12.46 20.62 1.95
N ALA A 154 -13.47 21.45 2.20
CA ALA A 154 -14.66 21.08 2.95
C ALA A 154 -15.54 20.10 2.15
N LYS A 155 -15.78 20.40 0.87
CA LYS A 155 -16.66 19.63 -0.02
C LYS A 155 -15.94 19.21 -1.31
N PRO A 156 -15.01 18.24 -1.24
CA PRO A 156 -14.29 17.80 -2.43
C PRO A 156 -15.19 17.00 -3.37
N GLY A 157 -15.33 17.43 -4.62
CA GLY A 157 -16.11 16.70 -5.63
C GLY A 157 -15.49 15.37 -6.09
N ALA A 158 -14.17 15.23 -5.94
CA ALA A 158 -13.41 14.00 -6.15
C ALA A 158 -12.19 14.01 -5.24
N TRP A 159 -11.75 12.84 -4.78
CA TRP A 159 -10.63 12.68 -3.86
C TRP A 159 -9.97 11.31 -4.02
N ALA A 160 -8.73 11.19 -3.56
CA ALA A 160 -8.01 9.93 -3.47
C ALA A 160 -7.62 9.64 -2.02
N ARG A 161 -7.60 8.35 -1.64
CA ARG A 161 -7.10 7.93 -0.33
C ARG A 161 -5.58 7.78 -0.40
N ILE A 162 -4.87 8.65 0.32
CA ILE A 162 -3.42 8.72 0.34
C ILE A 162 -2.91 8.16 1.66
N HIS A 163 -2.04 7.15 1.61
CA HIS A 163 -1.44 6.56 2.81
C HIS A 163 -0.19 7.33 3.21
N LEU A 164 -0.20 7.97 4.38
CA LEU A 164 0.92 8.81 4.82
C LEU A 164 2.17 7.99 5.14
N ALA A 165 2.01 6.76 5.63
CA ALA A 165 3.13 5.85 5.86
C ALA A 165 3.86 5.45 4.57
N ILE A 166 3.12 5.32 3.45
CA ILE A 166 3.71 5.10 2.13
C ILE A 166 4.37 6.40 1.64
N CYS A 167 3.70 7.54 1.79
CA CYS A 167 4.27 8.84 1.44
C CYS A 167 5.60 9.08 2.15
N ALA A 168 5.71 8.75 3.43
CA ALA A 168 6.94 8.91 4.22
C ALA A 168 8.12 8.08 3.69
N GLN A 169 7.86 6.96 3.02
CA GLN A 169 8.89 6.05 2.52
C GLN A 169 9.39 6.39 1.11
N PHE A 170 8.61 7.13 0.31
CA PHE A 170 9.09 7.57 -1.00
C PHE A 170 10.38 8.36 -0.88
N SER A 171 11.32 8.06 -1.77
CA SER A 171 12.63 8.71 -1.94
C SER A 171 12.64 9.73 -3.08
N SER A 172 11.67 9.66 -4.00
CA SER A 172 11.52 10.60 -5.11
C SER A 172 10.22 11.41 -5.01
N LYS A 173 10.35 12.73 -5.23
CA LYS A 173 9.19 13.63 -5.31
C LYS A 173 8.24 13.26 -6.46
N TYR A 174 8.79 12.67 -7.52
CA TYR A 174 8.02 12.25 -8.69
C TYR A 174 7.18 11.02 -8.40
N SER A 175 7.68 10.08 -7.60
CA SER A 175 6.94 8.90 -7.16
C SER A 175 5.75 9.28 -6.30
N LEU A 176 5.94 10.21 -5.35
CA LEU A 176 4.84 10.73 -4.54
C LEU A 176 3.78 11.43 -5.42
N ALA A 177 4.21 12.31 -6.33
CA ALA A 177 3.29 13.00 -7.24
C ALA A 177 2.50 12.03 -8.14
N LEU A 178 3.19 11.07 -8.76
CA LEU A 178 2.58 10.06 -9.61
C LEU A 178 1.65 9.13 -8.82
N TYR A 179 2.03 8.73 -7.61
CA TYR A 179 1.19 7.95 -6.71
C TYR A 179 -0.13 8.64 -6.41
N GLU A 180 -0.10 9.94 -6.11
CA GLU A 180 -1.31 10.72 -5.85
C GLU A 180 -2.21 10.81 -7.08
N LEU A 181 -1.62 11.10 -8.25
CA LEU A 181 -2.34 11.15 -9.53
C LEU A 181 -3.03 9.82 -9.84
N LEU A 182 -2.32 8.70 -9.70
CA LEU A 182 -2.85 7.37 -10.01
C LEU A 182 -3.84 6.86 -8.95
N SER A 183 -3.68 7.27 -7.69
CA SER A 183 -4.63 6.92 -6.61
C SER A 183 -6.03 7.50 -6.84
N LEU A 184 -6.16 8.62 -7.58
CA LEU A 184 -7.46 9.14 -8.03
C LEU A 184 -8.16 8.21 -9.03
N ARG A 185 -7.40 7.39 -9.78
CA ARG A 185 -7.92 6.50 -10.81
C ARG A 185 -8.14 5.06 -10.34
N ALA A 186 -7.48 4.64 -9.25
CA ALA A 186 -7.48 3.26 -8.76
C ALA A 186 -8.86 2.67 -8.40
N ASN A 187 -9.89 3.51 -8.20
CA ASN A 187 -11.26 3.09 -7.89
C ASN A 187 -12.25 3.31 -9.04
N LEU A 188 -11.77 3.74 -10.21
CA LEU A 188 -12.62 3.90 -11.38
C LEU A 188 -12.99 2.54 -11.97
N ARG A 189 -14.13 2.48 -12.67
CA ARG A 189 -14.58 1.27 -13.38
C ARG A 189 -13.54 0.80 -14.40
N GLU A 190 -12.92 1.75 -15.09
CA GLU A 190 -11.75 1.51 -15.93
C GLU A 190 -10.59 2.33 -15.32
N PRO A 191 -9.70 1.70 -14.55
CA PRO A 191 -8.63 2.39 -13.85
C PRO A 191 -7.43 2.63 -14.80
N ARG A 192 -7.71 3.30 -15.92
CA ARG A 192 -6.72 3.71 -16.91
C ARG A 192 -6.63 5.21 -16.99
N TRP A 193 -5.44 5.71 -17.34
CA TRP A 193 -5.21 7.14 -17.50
C TRP A 193 -4.31 7.41 -18.71
N GLU A 194 -4.91 7.99 -19.74
CA GLU A 194 -4.18 8.55 -20.87
C GLU A 194 -3.78 10.00 -20.56
N VAL A 195 -2.50 10.32 -20.77
CA VAL A 195 -1.95 11.66 -20.52
C VAL A 195 -0.88 12.02 -21.54
N THR A 196 -0.84 13.28 -21.98
CA THR A 196 0.24 13.76 -22.85
C THR A 196 1.55 13.87 -22.07
N LEU A 197 2.69 13.80 -22.76
CA LEU A 197 3.98 13.98 -22.08
C LEU A 197 4.13 15.35 -21.43
N ASP A 198 3.54 16.39 -22.00
CA ASP A 198 3.68 17.75 -21.49
C ASP A 198 2.83 17.94 -20.22
N ASP A 199 1.57 17.51 -20.25
CA ASP A 199 0.68 17.54 -19.07
C ASP A 199 1.25 16.69 -17.91
N LEU A 200 1.85 15.54 -18.23
CA LEU A 200 2.47 14.69 -17.22
C LEU A 200 3.69 15.37 -16.58
N ARG A 201 4.57 15.99 -17.38
CA ARG A 201 5.73 16.71 -16.83
C ARG A 201 5.30 17.90 -15.99
N GLU A 202 4.25 18.60 -16.39
CA GLU A 202 3.67 19.70 -15.62
C GLU A 202 3.12 19.19 -14.27
N SER A 203 2.33 18.13 -14.30
CA SER A 203 1.76 17.51 -13.09
C SER A 203 2.83 16.97 -12.12
N LEU A 204 3.99 16.53 -12.66
CA LEU A 204 5.14 16.07 -11.87
C LEU A 204 6.09 17.21 -11.45
N GLY A 205 5.83 18.46 -11.86
CA GLY A 205 6.66 19.63 -11.53
C GLY A 205 8.06 19.59 -12.20
N CYS A 206 8.11 19.12 -13.45
CA CYS A 206 9.33 19.03 -14.26
C CYS A 206 9.17 19.39 -15.74
N ALA A 207 8.16 20.21 -16.10
CA ALA A 207 7.89 20.67 -17.47
C ALA A 207 9.17 21.07 -18.24
N ASP A 208 9.97 21.98 -17.67
CA ASP A 208 11.14 22.55 -18.35
C ASP A 208 12.44 21.77 -18.17
N LYS A 209 12.46 20.73 -17.32
CA LYS A 209 13.72 20.09 -16.87
C LYS A 209 14.11 18.88 -17.72
N MET A 210 13.15 18.22 -18.37
CA MET A 210 13.38 16.94 -19.06
C MET A 210 12.62 16.83 -20.39
N PRO A 211 12.98 17.66 -21.40
CA PRO A 211 12.29 17.65 -22.69
C PRO A 211 12.53 16.35 -23.48
N ASN A 212 13.69 15.71 -23.29
CA ASN A 212 14.00 14.42 -23.91
C ASN A 212 13.25 13.28 -23.19
N TYR A 213 12.42 12.56 -23.95
CA TYR A 213 11.60 11.47 -23.41
C TYR A 213 12.43 10.33 -22.82
N ALA A 214 13.53 9.90 -23.45
CA ALA A 214 14.35 8.81 -22.92
C ALA A 214 15.00 9.17 -21.57
N HIS A 215 15.38 10.43 -21.38
CA HIS A 215 15.86 10.91 -20.08
C HIS A 215 14.74 11.00 -19.04
N PHE A 216 13.57 11.51 -19.44
CA PHE A 216 12.39 11.57 -18.59
C PHE A 216 11.95 10.18 -18.13
N GLN A 217 11.88 9.21 -19.04
CA GLN A 217 11.57 7.82 -18.75
C GLN A 217 12.53 7.23 -17.70
N ARG A 218 13.84 7.22 -18.00
CA ARG A 218 14.85 6.58 -17.14
C ARG A 218 15.03 7.24 -15.78
N ARG A 219 14.80 8.55 -15.67
CA ARG A 219 15.07 9.32 -14.43
C ARG A 219 13.81 9.62 -13.61
N VAL A 220 12.63 9.53 -14.23
CA VAL A 220 11.36 9.92 -13.59
C VAL A 220 10.37 8.78 -13.63
N LEU A 221 10.00 8.29 -14.82
CA LEU A 221 8.91 7.31 -14.95
C LEU A 221 9.29 5.94 -14.40
N ASP A 222 10.37 5.34 -14.90
CA ASP A 222 10.76 3.98 -14.49
C ASP A 222 11.04 3.92 -12.98
N PRO A 223 11.81 4.88 -12.38
CA PRO A 223 12.03 4.88 -10.94
C PRO A 223 10.73 5.10 -10.15
N ALA A 224 9.84 5.99 -10.61
CA ALA A 224 8.58 6.26 -9.92
C ALA A 224 7.63 5.06 -9.96
N VAL A 225 7.46 4.43 -11.12
CA VAL A 225 6.61 3.25 -11.27
C VAL A 225 7.17 2.09 -10.43
N SER A 226 8.48 1.85 -10.49
CA SER A 226 9.13 0.82 -9.66
C SER A 226 8.90 1.07 -8.18
N GLU A 227 9.13 2.29 -7.70
CA GLU A 227 9.00 2.63 -6.29
C GLU A 227 7.55 2.54 -5.80
N ILE A 228 6.56 2.93 -6.62
CA ILE A 228 5.14 2.79 -6.25
C ILE A 228 4.73 1.31 -6.23
N ASN A 229 5.19 0.53 -7.20
CA ASN A 229 4.94 -0.92 -7.25
C ASN A 229 5.64 -1.66 -6.11
N GLU A 230 6.74 -1.14 -5.58
CA GLU A 230 7.42 -1.73 -4.44
C GLU A 230 6.73 -1.36 -3.12
N LEU A 231 6.44 -0.08 -2.90
CA LEU A 231 6.05 0.42 -1.57
C LEU A 231 4.55 0.45 -1.33
N SER A 232 3.74 0.65 -2.38
CA SER A 232 2.32 0.95 -2.23
C SER A 232 1.42 -0.27 -2.45
N GLY A 233 0.13 -0.10 -2.15
CA GLY A 233 -0.91 -1.08 -2.50
C GLY A 233 -1.35 -1.08 -3.96
N LEU A 234 -0.67 -0.33 -4.84
CA LEU A 234 -0.96 -0.28 -6.27
C LEU A 234 0.03 -1.13 -7.07
N VAL A 235 -0.44 -1.62 -8.21
CA VAL A 235 0.36 -2.17 -9.31
C VAL A 235 0.08 -1.30 -10.53
N ILE A 236 1.12 -0.70 -11.08
CA ILE A 236 1.07 0.26 -12.16
C ILE A 236 1.95 -0.24 -13.29
N ASP A 237 1.43 -0.13 -14.50
CA ASP A 237 2.16 -0.29 -15.75
C ASP A 237 1.76 0.84 -16.69
N TYR A 238 2.55 1.09 -17.74
CA TYR A 238 2.19 2.08 -18.75
C TYR A 238 2.65 1.71 -20.15
N GLN A 239 1.87 2.16 -21.14
CA GLN A 239 2.14 1.94 -22.55
C GLN A 239 2.43 3.26 -23.26
N GLU A 240 3.39 3.22 -24.20
CA GLU A 240 3.71 4.36 -25.05
C GLU A 240 2.73 4.47 -26.22
N LEU A 241 2.04 5.59 -26.32
CA LEU A 241 1.23 5.93 -27.49
C LEU A 241 2.04 6.86 -28.39
N ARG A 242 2.37 6.35 -29.57
CA ARG A 242 3.24 7.02 -30.55
C ARG A 242 2.42 7.66 -31.66
N SER A 243 2.96 8.76 -32.18
CA SER A 243 2.34 9.48 -33.28
C SER A 243 2.31 8.66 -34.57
N ASN A 244 1.33 8.96 -35.42
CA ASN A 244 1.20 8.34 -36.75
C ASN A 244 2.18 8.93 -37.79
N GLY A 245 3.01 9.91 -37.40
CA GLY A 245 3.93 10.63 -38.28
C GLY A 245 5.31 10.00 -38.43
N ARG A 246 6.16 10.64 -39.25
CA ARG A 246 7.55 10.21 -39.47
C ARG A 246 8.34 10.26 -38.16
N GLY A 247 9.01 9.16 -37.82
CA GLY A 247 9.81 9.04 -36.59
C GLY A 247 9.05 8.52 -35.36
N ARG A 248 7.71 8.35 -35.42
CA ARG A 248 6.89 7.71 -34.37
C ARG A 248 7.27 8.15 -32.95
N LYS A 249 7.27 9.47 -32.74
CA LYS A 249 7.58 10.06 -31.43
C LYS A 249 6.50 9.63 -30.43
N VAL A 250 6.91 9.35 -29.20
CA VAL A 250 5.99 9.14 -28.07
C VAL A 250 5.31 10.47 -27.77
N GLU A 251 3.98 10.50 -27.84
CA GLU A 251 3.18 11.71 -27.57
C GLU A 251 2.43 11.60 -26.25
N LYS A 252 1.94 10.39 -25.94
CA LYS A 252 1.13 10.14 -24.76
C LYS A 252 1.55 8.84 -24.09
N LEU A 253 1.17 8.70 -22.82
CA LEU A 253 1.29 7.48 -22.05
C LEU A 253 -0.09 7.04 -21.59
N LEU A 254 -0.34 5.74 -21.63
CA LEU A 254 -1.53 5.11 -21.08
C LEU A 254 -1.13 4.29 -19.85
N PHE A 255 -1.45 4.80 -18.66
CA PHE A 255 -1.25 4.08 -17.39
C PHE A 255 -2.40 3.11 -17.16
N ASP A 256 -2.08 1.90 -16.69
CA ASP A 256 -3.03 0.91 -16.20
C ASP A 256 -2.78 0.74 -14.69
N VAL A 257 -3.80 0.98 -13.87
CA VAL A 257 -3.69 1.01 -12.41
C VAL A 257 -4.52 -0.13 -11.83
N LYS A 258 -3.89 -0.98 -11.04
CA LYS A 258 -4.54 -2.08 -10.33
C LYS A 258 -4.22 -1.98 -8.84
N LYS A 259 -5.11 -2.52 -8.02
CA LYS A 259 -4.81 -2.75 -6.61
C LYS A 259 -4.15 -4.12 -6.46
N LYS A 260 -3.12 -4.19 -5.61
CA LYS A 260 -2.52 -5.46 -5.22
C LYS A 260 -3.56 -6.36 -4.55
N SER A 261 -3.45 -7.65 -4.80
CA SER A 261 -4.16 -8.68 -4.05
C SER A 261 -3.65 -8.74 -2.60
N ASN A 262 -4.43 -9.35 -1.70
CA ASN A 262 -4.06 -9.45 -0.29
C ASN A 262 -2.69 -10.15 -0.07
N SER A 263 -2.36 -11.18 -0.86
CA SER A 263 -1.05 -11.85 -0.77
C SER A 263 0.10 -10.94 -1.18
N GLU A 264 -0.07 -10.14 -2.23
CA GLU A 264 0.94 -9.18 -2.70
C GLU A 264 1.13 -8.01 -1.72
N LEU A 265 0.06 -7.57 -1.05
CA LEU A 265 0.13 -6.54 0.00
C LEU A 265 0.95 -7.02 1.20
N VAL A 266 0.78 -8.27 1.64
CA VAL A 266 1.55 -8.84 2.75
C VAL A 266 3.04 -8.97 2.38
N ALA A 267 3.36 -9.37 1.15
CA ALA A 267 4.74 -9.39 0.66
C ALA A 267 5.36 -7.99 0.65
N THR A 268 4.60 -7.00 0.19
CA THR A 268 5.01 -5.58 0.13
C THR A 268 5.28 -4.99 1.52
N ALA A 269 4.36 -5.20 2.47
CA ALA A 269 4.50 -4.73 3.84
C ALA A 269 5.78 -5.28 4.50
N ARG A 270 6.15 -6.53 4.20
CA ARG A 270 7.41 -7.11 4.70
C ARG A 270 8.63 -6.43 4.12
N ILE A 271 8.69 -6.23 2.80
CA ILE A 271 9.83 -5.57 2.12
C ILE A 271 10.05 -4.16 2.69
N THR A 272 8.97 -3.40 2.86
CA THR A 272 9.03 -2.03 3.41
C THR A 272 9.51 -1.95 4.86
N GLU A 273 9.23 -2.97 5.69
CA GLU A 273 9.75 -3.03 7.06
C GLU A 273 11.25 -3.33 7.11
N PHE A 274 11.77 -4.19 6.23
CA PHE A 274 13.20 -4.44 6.12
C PHE A 274 13.97 -3.21 5.57
N ALA A 275 13.33 -2.38 4.74
CA ALA A 275 13.90 -1.14 4.21
C ALA A 275 13.98 0.01 5.24
N LYS A 276 13.23 -0.05 6.35
CA LYS A 276 13.33 0.90 7.48
C LYS A 276 14.51 0.63 8.41
N ALA A 277 15.28 -0.45 8.20
CA ALA A 277 16.55 -0.62 8.90
C ALA A 277 17.51 0.51 8.48
N PRO A 278 18.10 1.28 9.41
CA PRO A 278 18.87 2.47 9.07
C PRO A 278 20.04 2.11 8.16
N VAL A 279 20.06 2.71 6.96
CA VAL A 279 21.18 2.69 6.02
C VAL A 279 22.32 3.51 6.65
N GLY A 280 23.07 2.88 7.55
CA GLY A 280 24.04 3.59 8.38
C GLY A 280 24.73 2.77 9.45
N ARG A 281 24.78 1.44 9.33
CA ARG A 281 25.81 0.60 9.95
C ARG A 281 25.87 -0.66 9.09
N ALA A 282 26.97 -0.84 8.38
CA ALA A 282 27.29 -2.12 7.78
C ALA A 282 27.54 -3.11 8.92
N THR A 283 26.47 -3.67 9.47
CA THR A 283 26.55 -4.92 10.22
C THR A 283 26.69 -6.04 9.18
N PRO A 284 27.66 -6.95 9.32
CA PRO A 284 27.83 -8.03 8.35
C PRO A 284 26.52 -8.80 8.20
N ALA A 285 26.31 -9.37 7.01
CA ALA A 285 25.10 -10.10 6.59
C ALA A 285 24.76 -11.35 7.43
N ASN A 286 25.34 -11.51 8.63
CA ASN A 286 25.12 -12.62 9.55
C ASN A 286 24.91 -12.22 11.01
N SER A 287 24.54 -10.96 11.32
CA SER A 287 24.11 -10.59 12.68
C SER A 287 22.64 -10.20 12.70
N ALA A 288 21.75 -11.19 12.80
CA ALA A 288 20.50 -10.96 13.51
C ALA A 288 20.88 -10.41 14.89
N ARG A 289 20.36 -9.23 15.26
CA ARG A 289 20.57 -8.64 16.58
C ARG A 289 20.08 -9.67 17.61
N ASP A 290 20.97 -10.09 18.52
CA ASP A 290 20.69 -11.15 19.49
C ASP A 290 19.56 -10.70 20.42
N GLN A 291 18.41 -11.39 20.35
CA GLN A 291 17.17 -11.06 21.07
C GLN A 291 17.32 -11.17 22.58
N ASP A 292 18.37 -11.84 23.06
CA ASP A 292 18.70 -12.00 24.47
C ASP A 292 19.73 -10.96 24.95
N THR A 293 20.11 -9.98 24.12
CA THR A 293 20.99 -8.85 24.53
C THR A 293 20.23 -7.90 25.48
N PRO A 294 20.67 -7.72 26.73
CA PRO A 294 20.06 -6.77 27.65
C PRO A 294 20.43 -5.33 27.29
N ASP A 295 19.43 -4.43 27.25
CA ASP A 295 19.65 -2.99 27.06
C ASP A 295 20.38 -2.40 28.27
N LEU A 296 21.32 -1.48 28.01
CA LEU A 296 22.21 -0.91 29.01
C LEU A 296 21.50 0.08 29.95
N GLU A 297 20.36 0.64 29.53
CA GLU A 297 19.64 1.66 30.31
C GLU A 297 18.64 1.07 31.30
N ASP A 298 18.04 -0.08 31.00
CA ASP A 298 16.99 -0.68 31.83
C ASP A 298 17.17 -2.18 32.11
N GLY A 299 18.22 -2.80 31.57
CA GLY A 299 18.57 -4.20 31.80
C GLY A 299 17.63 -5.21 31.15
N ARG A 300 16.67 -4.77 30.33
CA ARG A 300 15.67 -5.64 29.70
C ARG A 300 16.09 -6.06 28.31
N THR A 301 15.75 -7.30 27.94
CA THR A 301 16.04 -7.82 26.60
C THR A 301 14.94 -7.46 25.60
N ASP A 302 15.26 -7.49 24.30
CA ASP A 302 14.26 -7.33 23.23
C ASP A 302 13.15 -8.39 23.30
N ARG A 303 13.47 -9.56 23.86
CA ARG A 303 12.52 -10.63 24.18
C ARG A 303 11.53 -10.27 25.28
N GLU A 304 11.94 -9.45 26.25
CA GLU A 304 11.11 -9.01 27.38
C GLU A 304 10.19 -7.83 27.04
N ARG A 305 10.51 -7.05 26.01
CA ARG A 305 9.72 -5.85 25.64
C ARG A 305 8.40 -6.15 24.91
N GLY A 306 8.21 -7.37 24.37
CA GLY A 306 7.02 -7.71 23.57
C GLY A 306 6.92 -6.88 22.27
N PRO A 307 6.03 -7.23 21.32
CA PRO A 307 5.91 -6.49 20.06
C PRO A 307 5.25 -5.11 20.24
N ALA A 308 5.74 -4.11 19.50
CA ALA A 308 5.17 -2.77 19.47
C ALA A 308 3.83 -2.74 18.70
N GLY A 309 2.71 -2.66 19.43
CA GLY A 309 1.38 -2.38 18.86
C GLY A 309 0.69 -3.54 18.12
N THR A 310 -0.54 -3.29 17.68
CA THR A 310 -1.42 -4.27 17.00
C THR A 310 -0.79 -4.88 15.75
N LEU A 311 -0.14 -4.06 14.92
CA LEU A 311 0.54 -4.53 13.70
C LEU A 311 1.75 -5.43 14.01
N GLY A 312 2.53 -5.10 15.05
CA GLY A 312 3.65 -5.93 15.49
C GLY A 312 3.22 -7.31 15.99
N LEU A 313 2.01 -7.43 16.56
CA LEU A 313 1.42 -8.72 16.92
C LEU A 313 0.98 -9.51 15.69
N ILE A 314 0.27 -8.86 14.76
CA ILE A 314 -0.20 -9.48 13.51
C ILE A 314 0.98 -10.02 12.69
N GLN A 315 2.07 -9.24 12.57
CA GLN A 315 3.25 -9.60 11.78
C GLN A 315 4.04 -10.78 12.33
N ARG A 316 3.98 -11.00 13.65
CA ARG A 316 4.64 -12.12 14.33
C ARG A 316 3.81 -13.39 14.33
N VAL A 317 2.57 -13.36 13.85
CA VAL A 317 1.86 -14.58 13.48
C VAL A 317 2.44 -15.06 12.15
N SER A 318 3.09 -16.22 12.19
CA SER A 318 3.74 -16.79 11.01
C SER A 318 2.73 -17.11 9.90
N LEU A 319 3.14 -16.88 8.64
CA LEU A 319 2.29 -17.19 7.48
C LEU A 319 1.92 -18.67 7.40
N ALA A 320 2.84 -19.56 7.74
CA ALA A 320 2.56 -20.99 7.80
C ALA A 320 1.40 -21.30 8.75
N VAL A 321 1.31 -20.59 9.90
CA VAL A 321 0.20 -20.75 10.84
C VAL A 321 -1.09 -20.14 10.28
N ILE A 322 -1.03 -19.00 9.60
CA ILE A 322 -2.19 -18.39 8.96
C ILE A 322 -2.74 -19.32 7.86
N GLU A 323 -1.89 -19.86 7.00
CA GLU A 323 -2.26 -20.80 5.94
C GLU A 323 -2.87 -22.09 6.53
N GLU A 324 -2.29 -22.61 7.61
CA GLU A 324 -2.85 -23.74 8.35
C GLU A 324 -4.25 -23.43 8.91
N LEU A 325 -4.44 -22.25 9.51
CA LEU A 325 -5.71 -21.85 10.10
C LEU A 325 -6.78 -21.55 9.03
N VAL A 326 -6.41 -20.99 7.88
CA VAL A 326 -7.33 -20.80 6.74
C VAL A 326 -7.83 -22.13 6.21
N ALA A 327 -6.94 -23.14 6.15
CA ALA A 327 -7.34 -24.49 5.76
C ALA A 327 -8.24 -25.17 6.82
N GLN A 328 -8.01 -24.87 8.10
CA GLN A 328 -8.77 -25.45 9.21
C GLN A 328 -10.14 -24.78 9.42
N TYR A 329 -10.26 -23.49 9.09
CA TYR A 329 -11.46 -22.68 9.30
C TYR A 329 -11.87 -21.93 8.01
N PRO A 330 -12.36 -22.65 6.98
CA PRO A 330 -12.64 -22.05 5.66
C PRO A 330 -13.78 -21.02 5.68
N ASP A 331 -14.69 -21.12 6.65
CA ASP A 331 -15.83 -20.20 6.82
C ASP A 331 -15.49 -18.96 7.67
N VAL A 332 -14.26 -18.88 8.20
CA VAL A 332 -13.82 -17.78 9.05
C VAL A 332 -12.97 -16.81 8.24
N ASP A 333 -13.36 -15.54 8.23
CA ASP A 333 -12.53 -14.46 7.70
C ASP A 333 -11.29 -14.28 8.59
N MET A 334 -10.18 -14.89 8.16
CA MET A 334 -8.91 -14.89 8.89
C MET A 334 -8.31 -13.49 9.06
N GLN A 335 -8.64 -12.56 8.15
CA GLN A 335 -8.21 -11.17 8.25
C GLN A 335 -8.94 -10.48 9.40
N THR A 336 -10.26 -10.61 9.46
CA THR A 336 -11.05 -10.06 10.56
C THR A 336 -10.70 -10.73 11.90
N ALA A 337 -10.43 -12.04 11.88
CA ALA A 337 -10.03 -12.80 13.06
C ALA A 337 -8.67 -12.36 13.63
N ILE A 338 -7.64 -12.23 12.79
CA ILE A 338 -6.29 -11.85 13.25
C ILE A 338 -6.23 -10.42 13.77
N PHE A 339 -6.98 -9.50 13.15
CA PHE A 339 -7.12 -8.13 13.63
C PHE A 339 -7.85 -8.07 14.98
N SER A 340 -8.99 -8.78 15.10
CA SER A 340 -9.77 -8.82 16.34
C SER A 340 -8.96 -9.43 17.50
N TRP A 341 -8.18 -10.47 17.21
CA TRP A 341 -7.25 -11.06 18.17
C TRP A 341 -6.15 -10.07 18.59
N ALA A 342 -5.50 -9.40 17.64
CA ALA A 342 -4.41 -8.49 17.96
C ALA A 342 -4.88 -7.28 18.79
N GLU A 343 -6.06 -6.73 18.51
CA GLU A 343 -6.68 -5.70 19.35
C GLU A 343 -7.02 -6.21 20.76
N TRP A 344 -7.56 -7.44 20.85
CA TRP A 344 -7.84 -8.09 22.13
C TRP A 344 -6.57 -8.34 22.95
N ALA A 345 -5.49 -8.78 22.29
CA ALA A 345 -4.20 -9.09 22.90
C ALA A 345 -3.52 -7.82 23.44
N MET A 346 -3.66 -6.68 22.75
CA MET A 346 -3.15 -5.38 23.21
C MET A 346 -3.84 -4.86 24.49
N ARG A 347 -5.05 -5.35 24.80
CA ARG A 347 -5.79 -4.97 26.01
C ARG A 347 -5.43 -5.82 27.23
N GLN A 348 -4.61 -6.87 27.05
CA GLN A 348 -4.18 -7.73 28.15
C GLN A 348 -3.02 -7.10 28.92
N LYS A 349 -2.95 -7.34 30.23
CA LYS A 349 -1.88 -6.80 31.09
C LYS A 349 -0.52 -7.45 30.85
N GLU A 350 -0.50 -8.67 30.30
CA GLU A 350 0.72 -9.43 30.05
C GLU A 350 1.10 -9.40 28.55
N PRO A 351 2.39 -9.18 28.22
CA PRO A 351 2.84 -9.13 26.84
C PRO A 351 2.75 -10.51 26.17
N CYS A 352 2.20 -10.55 24.95
CA CYS A 352 2.07 -11.78 24.17
C CYS A 352 3.43 -12.25 23.62
N ARG A 353 4.02 -13.25 24.27
CA ARG A 353 5.35 -13.80 23.96
C ARG A 353 5.39 -14.67 22.70
N ASN A 354 4.30 -15.39 22.40
CA ASN A 354 4.19 -16.25 21.21
C ASN A 354 2.89 -15.93 20.43
N PRO A 355 2.94 -14.93 19.53
CA PRO A 355 1.81 -14.49 18.70
C PRO A 355 1.12 -15.61 17.91
N SER A 356 1.88 -16.48 17.23
CA SER A 356 1.31 -17.60 16.47
C SER A 356 0.50 -18.58 17.34
N ALA A 357 1.06 -19.00 18.48
CA ALA A 357 0.39 -19.94 19.37
C ALA A 357 -0.83 -19.29 20.05
N ALA A 358 -0.71 -18.02 20.45
CA ALA A 358 -1.78 -17.27 21.08
C ALA A 358 -2.95 -17.01 20.12
N PHE A 359 -2.67 -16.66 18.85
CA PHE A 359 -3.71 -16.47 17.85
C PHE A 359 -4.47 -17.78 17.56
N ARG A 360 -3.75 -18.89 17.36
CA ARG A 360 -4.34 -20.22 17.17
C ARG A 360 -5.26 -20.61 18.34
N ALA A 361 -4.79 -20.49 19.58
CA ALA A 361 -5.57 -20.83 20.76
C ALA A 361 -6.80 -19.91 20.95
N TRP A 362 -6.69 -18.65 20.54
CA TRP A 362 -7.81 -17.70 20.57
C TRP A 362 -8.87 -18.06 19.51
N LEU A 363 -8.44 -18.40 18.30
CA LEU A 363 -9.33 -18.80 17.21
C LEU A 363 -10.07 -20.10 17.53
N GLU A 364 -9.36 -21.08 18.11
CA GLU A 364 -9.91 -22.37 18.53
C GLU A 364 -10.97 -22.22 19.63
N LYS A 365 -10.81 -21.27 20.56
CA LYS A 365 -11.81 -20.97 21.59
C LYS A 365 -13.07 -20.32 21.04
N LEU A 366 -12.95 -19.50 20.00
CA LEU A 366 -14.09 -18.82 19.36
C LEU A 366 -14.83 -19.73 18.37
N HIS A 367 -14.08 -20.64 17.74
CA HIS A 367 -14.57 -21.63 16.79
C HIS A 367 -14.13 -23.02 17.25
N PRO A 368 -14.73 -23.58 18.32
CA PRO A 368 -14.44 -24.94 18.75
C PRO A 368 -14.86 -25.90 17.62
N ALA A 369 -13.90 -26.35 16.83
CA ALA A 369 -14.16 -27.25 15.72
C ALA A 369 -14.69 -28.59 16.25
N VAL A 370 -15.67 -29.15 15.55
CA VAL A 370 -16.13 -30.53 15.69
C VAL A 370 -14.90 -31.45 15.62
N SER A 371 -14.71 -32.19 16.72
CA SER A 371 -13.62 -33.13 16.98
C SER A 371 -13.39 -34.17 15.87
N ALA A 372 -12.16 -34.25 15.31
CA ALA A 372 -11.27 -35.42 15.42
C ALA A 372 -9.96 -35.23 14.61
N PRO A 373 -8.81 -35.76 15.08
CA PRO A 373 -7.53 -35.61 14.40
C PRO A 373 -7.42 -36.53 13.18
N VAL A 374 -7.09 -35.98 12.01
CA VAL A 374 -6.61 -36.77 10.88
C VAL A 374 -5.20 -37.26 11.23
N ARG A 375 -5.01 -38.58 11.28
CA ARG A 375 -3.71 -39.20 11.50
C ARG A 375 -2.76 -38.79 10.38
N LEU A 376 -1.67 -38.10 10.73
CA LEU A 376 -0.49 -38.03 9.86
C LEU A 376 0.06 -39.45 9.73
N THR A 377 0.09 -39.98 8.52
CA THR A 377 0.92 -41.14 8.19
C THR A 377 2.38 -40.78 8.48
N PRO A 378 3.19 -41.71 9.05
CA PRO A 378 4.59 -41.43 9.33
C PRO A 378 5.36 -41.22 8.02
N GLU A 379 6.35 -40.31 8.03
CA GLU A 379 7.40 -40.29 7.00
C GLU A 379 8.13 -41.65 7.03
N GLY A 380 8.12 -42.37 5.91
CA GLY A 380 8.94 -43.58 5.76
C GLY A 380 8.31 -44.82 5.12
N SER A 381 7.37 -44.71 4.19
CA SER A 381 7.06 -45.82 3.27
C SER A 381 7.39 -45.40 1.84
N GLU A 382 8.42 -45.99 1.25
CA GLU A 382 8.71 -45.84 -0.18
C GLU A 382 7.44 -46.06 -1.01
N PRO A 383 7.18 -45.22 -2.04
CA PRO A 383 6.04 -45.44 -2.90
C PRO A 383 6.18 -46.80 -3.61
N PRO A 384 5.08 -47.58 -3.75
CA PRO A 384 5.13 -48.88 -4.40
C PRO A 384 5.69 -48.75 -5.82
N ALA A 385 6.41 -49.79 -6.28
CA ALA A 385 7.00 -49.81 -7.61
C ALA A 385 5.94 -49.50 -8.69
N LEU A 386 6.14 -48.40 -9.41
CA LEU A 386 5.20 -47.91 -10.42
C LEU A 386 5.23 -48.81 -11.66
N THR A 387 4.05 -49.13 -12.19
CA THR A 387 3.93 -49.83 -13.48
C THR A 387 4.51 -48.99 -14.62
N PRO A 388 4.89 -49.59 -15.77
CA PRO A 388 5.41 -48.82 -16.91
C PRO A 388 4.43 -47.74 -17.42
N ALA A 389 3.12 -47.99 -17.34
CA ALA A 389 2.10 -47.00 -17.67
C ALA A 389 2.09 -45.84 -16.67
N ALA A 390 2.20 -46.13 -15.37
CA ALA A 390 2.24 -45.11 -14.32
C ALA A 390 3.52 -44.27 -14.38
N GLN A 391 4.67 -44.87 -14.72
CA GLN A 391 5.92 -44.14 -14.95
C GLN A 391 5.80 -43.16 -16.13
N ARG A 392 5.19 -43.60 -17.24
CA ARG A 392 4.97 -42.75 -18.42
C ARG A 392 3.99 -41.62 -18.14
N ALA A 393 2.91 -41.89 -17.41
CA ALA A 393 1.96 -40.88 -16.98
C ALA A 393 2.60 -39.86 -16.01
N LEU A 394 3.45 -40.33 -15.09
CA LEU A 394 4.19 -39.48 -14.15
C LEU A 394 5.14 -38.53 -14.89
N GLN A 395 5.94 -39.04 -15.82
CA GLN A 395 6.85 -38.23 -16.62
C GLN A 395 6.11 -37.12 -17.38
N TRP A 396 4.97 -37.46 -18.00
CA TRP A 396 4.16 -36.47 -18.71
C TRP A 396 3.55 -35.44 -17.75
N LEU A 397 2.83 -35.88 -16.71
CA LEU A 397 2.17 -34.98 -15.77
C LEU A 397 3.12 -34.04 -15.05
N THR A 398 4.37 -34.45 -14.82
CA THR A 398 5.38 -33.60 -14.17
C THR A 398 5.71 -32.34 -15.00
N GLY A 399 5.64 -32.42 -16.33
CA GLY A 399 5.88 -31.29 -17.25
C GLY A 399 4.66 -30.42 -17.55
N GLU A 400 3.46 -30.84 -17.13
CA GLU A 400 2.21 -30.16 -17.48
C GLU A 400 1.83 -29.04 -16.50
N PRO A 401 1.10 -27.98 -16.92
CA PRO A 401 0.68 -26.88 -16.04
C PRO A 401 -0.20 -27.33 -14.86
N TYR A 402 -0.23 -26.55 -13.78
CA TYR A 402 -0.99 -26.84 -12.55
C TYR A 402 -2.46 -27.22 -12.82
N ALA A 403 -3.15 -26.51 -13.71
CA ALA A 403 -4.55 -26.78 -14.03
C ALA A 403 -4.79 -28.19 -14.59
N VAL A 404 -3.85 -28.71 -15.39
CA VAL A 404 -3.90 -30.06 -15.97
C VAL A 404 -3.65 -31.10 -14.88
N ARG A 405 -2.63 -30.89 -14.04
CA ARG A 405 -2.32 -31.78 -12.91
C ARG A 405 -3.45 -31.84 -11.88
N ALA A 406 -4.07 -30.69 -11.58
CA ALA A 406 -5.20 -30.59 -10.66
C ALA A 406 -6.46 -31.29 -11.20
N LYS A 407 -6.71 -31.22 -12.52
CA LYS A 407 -7.81 -31.95 -13.16
C LYS A 407 -7.65 -33.47 -12.99
N TRP A 408 -6.45 -33.99 -13.25
CA TRP A 408 -6.15 -35.41 -13.10
C TRP A 408 -6.14 -35.87 -11.63
N PHE A 409 -5.67 -35.03 -10.71
CA PHE A 409 -5.78 -35.34 -9.28
C PHE A 409 -7.24 -35.43 -8.81
N ARG A 410 -8.13 -34.51 -9.24
CA ARG A 410 -9.57 -34.62 -8.94
C ARG A 410 -10.16 -35.93 -9.47
N LYS A 411 -9.74 -36.37 -10.66
CA LYS A 411 -10.13 -37.67 -11.21
C LYS A 411 -9.59 -38.81 -10.35
N ALA A 412 -8.33 -38.76 -9.92
CA ALA A 412 -7.75 -39.73 -9.01
C ALA A 412 -8.48 -39.78 -7.66
N GLN A 413 -8.94 -38.64 -7.13
CA GLN A 413 -9.78 -38.58 -5.92
C GLN A 413 -11.10 -39.34 -6.09
N THR A 414 -11.75 -39.26 -7.26
CA THR A 414 -12.95 -40.08 -7.54
C THR A 414 -12.66 -41.58 -7.60
N LEU A 415 -11.39 -41.96 -7.80
CA LEU A 415 -10.91 -43.34 -7.84
C LEU A 415 -10.26 -43.78 -6.51
N GLY A 416 -10.42 -42.99 -5.45
CA GLY A 416 -9.93 -43.34 -4.11
C GLY A 416 -8.51 -42.90 -3.79
N ALA A 417 -7.96 -41.91 -4.51
CA ALA A 417 -6.68 -41.31 -4.13
C ALA A 417 -6.77 -40.70 -2.72
N PRO A 418 -5.76 -40.92 -1.86
CA PRO A 418 -5.73 -40.33 -0.52
C PRO A 418 -5.67 -38.81 -0.61
N ASP A 419 -6.37 -38.14 0.31
CA ASP A 419 -6.28 -36.69 0.42
C ASP A 419 -4.89 -36.30 0.95
N MET A 420 -4.20 -35.41 0.23
CA MET A 420 -2.81 -35.11 0.47
C MET A 420 -2.46 -33.66 0.15
N ARG A 421 -1.66 -33.03 1.03
CA ARG A 421 -1.12 -31.68 0.79
C ARG A 421 -0.20 -31.69 -0.44
N ALA A 422 -0.29 -30.64 -1.25
CA ALA A 422 0.52 -30.46 -2.45
C ALA A 422 0.49 -31.68 -3.40
N ALA A 423 -0.69 -32.31 -3.56
CA ALA A 423 -0.86 -33.50 -4.39
C ALA A 423 -0.37 -33.34 -5.85
N THR A 424 -0.40 -32.11 -6.37
CA THR A 424 0.02 -31.78 -7.73
C THR A 424 1.49 -31.33 -7.84
N ALA A 425 2.26 -31.39 -6.75
CA ALA A 425 3.71 -31.18 -6.78
C ALA A 425 4.44 -32.40 -7.38
N PRO A 426 5.53 -32.20 -8.15
CA PRO A 426 6.27 -33.29 -8.80
C PRO A 426 6.61 -34.48 -7.89
N GLU A 427 7.06 -34.23 -6.65
CA GLU A 427 7.38 -35.30 -5.69
C GLU A 427 6.16 -36.12 -5.21
N ASN A 428 4.94 -35.61 -5.40
CA ASN A 428 3.71 -36.20 -4.88
C ASN A 428 2.85 -36.89 -5.94
N ILE A 429 3.05 -36.59 -7.23
CA ILE A 429 2.28 -37.19 -8.33
C ILE A 429 2.42 -38.72 -8.33
N GLY A 430 3.62 -39.23 -8.02
CA GLY A 430 3.89 -40.67 -7.94
C GLY A 430 3.00 -41.43 -6.95
N ARG A 431 2.40 -40.77 -5.97
CA ARG A 431 1.58 -41.40 -4.91
C ARG A 431 0.15 -41.72 -5.34
N TRP A 432 -0.34 -41.13 -6.43
CA TRP A 432 -1.71 -41.33 -6.92
C TRP A 432 -1.80 -41.58 -8.44
N VAL A 433 -0.74 -41.28 -9.20
CA VAL A 433 -0.74 -41.40 -10.67
C VAL A 433 -1.09 -42.79 -11.17
N GLY A 434 -0.81 -43.85 -10.39
CA GLY A 434 -1.19 -45.22 -10.71
C GLY A 434 -2.70 -45.41 -10.93
N LEU A 435 -3.54 -44.61 -10.26
CA LEU A 435 -5.00 -44.70 -10.36
C LEU A 435 -5.54 -44.15 -11.69
N VAL A 436 -4.81 -43.25 -12.34
CA VAL A 436 -5.21 -42.61 -13.60
C VAL A 436 -4.29 -42.93 -14.76
N ALA A 437 -3.27 -43.77 -14.55
CA ALA A 437 -2.19 -44.03 -15.48
C ALA A 437 -2.68 -44.48 -16.86
N ASP A 438 -3.62 -45.42 -16.92
CA ASP A 438 -4.11 -45.97 -18.19
C ASP A 438 -4.95 -44.95 -18.97
N GLU A 439 -5.74 -44.11 -18.30
CA GLU A 439 -6.50 -43.03 -18.95
C GLU A 439 -5.58 -41.93 -19.47
N VAL A 440 -4.58 -41.54 -18.67
CA VAL A 440 -3.56 -40.56 -19.07
C VAL A 440 -2.79 -41.08 -20.28
N VAL A 441 -2.29 -42.32 -20.25
CA VAL A 441 -1.51 -42.92 -21.34
C VAL A 441 -2.37 -43.16 -22.59
N LYS A 442 -3.65 -43.49 -22.45
CA LYS A 442 -4.58 -43.60 -23.58
C LYS A 442 -4.83 -42.23 -24.24
N GLY A 443 -4.91 -41.16 -23.46
CA GLY A 443 -5.00 -39.78 -23.96
C GLY A 443 -3.72 -39.26 -24.63
N LEU A 444 -2.56 -39.87 -24.33
CA LEU A 444 -1.27 -39.57 -24.95
C LEU A 444 -1.04 -40.28 -26.29
N ARG A 445 -1.84 -41.30 -26.62
CA ARG A 445 -1.83 -41.92 -27.95
C ARG A 445 -2.80 -41.20 -28.88
N VAL A 446 -2.39 -40.01 -29.32
CA VAL A 446 -2.83 -39.35 -30.56
C VAL A 446 -1.60 -38.79 -31.24
#